data_AF-A0AAQ4D7E5-F1
#
_entry.id   AF-A0AAQ4D7E5-F1
#
_cell.length_a   1.000
_cell.length_b   1.000
_cell.length_c   1.000
_cell.angle_alpha   90.00
_cell.angle_beta   90.00
_cell.angle_gamma   90.00
#
_symmetry.space_group_name_H-M   'P 1'
#
loop_
_entity.id
_entity.type
_entity.pdbx_description
1 polymer ?
#
loop_
_entity_poly.entity_id
_entity_poly.type
_entity_poly.pdbx_seq_one_letter_code
_entity_poly.pdbx_strand_id
1 'polypeptide(L)'
;GDSGGAGGVLCTEDEAAAARLALQEECDSLRCQLEAYRNEAQLLKAEQEQRDQQLRLLQQALQGLQQQRARDIQEMEKTDVASVVLSSSCPGLVSMFLHLHPDGASLDYLWSYVHTREPALQPCDVEVLLSKFPTLFPLEVTGVGATLERRWKFGGFAPSL
;
A
#
# COMPACT_ATOMS: atom_id res chain seq x y z
N GLY A 1 -5.55 79.03 73.90
CA GLY A 1 -5.70 77.57 74.01
C GLY A 1 -6.15 77.07 72.67
N ASP A 2 -5.52 75.97 72.26
CA ASP A 2 -5.90 75.08 71.17
C ASP A 2 -5.53 75.48 69.73
N SER A 3 -4.42 74.88 69.29
CA SER A 3 -4.01 74.74 67.89
C SER A 3 -3.42 73.34 67.74
N GLY A 4 -4.14 72.44 67.09
CA GLY A 4 -3.67 71.11 66.70
C GLY A 4 -4.87 70.20 66.41
N GLY A 5 -4.95 69.43 65.34
CA GLY A 5 -4.11 69.30 64.16
C GLY A 5 -4.96 68.63 63.07
N ALA A 6 -4.73 69.01 61.83
CA ALA A 6 -5.33 68.38 60.66
C ALA A 6 -4.22 68.18 59.63
N GLY A 7 -3.54 67.03 59.68
CA GLY A 7 -2.41 66.75 58.79
C GLY A 7 -2.08 65.28 58.57
N GLY A 8 -2.86 64.34 59.09
CA GLY A 8 -2.48 62.91 59.11
C GLY A 8 -3.29 61.95 58.21
N VAL A 9 -4.32 62.40 57.50
CA VAL A 9 -5.29 61.49 56.85
C VAL A 9 -5.10 61.36 55.33
N LEU A 10 -4.41 62.29 54.66
CA LEU A 10 -4.35 62.33 53.19
C LEU A 10 -3.36 61.32 52.57
N CYS A 11 -2.28 60.95 53.27
CA CYS A 11 -1.23 60.08 52.69
C CYS A 11 -1.65 58.61 52.51
N THR A 12 -2.62 58.12 53.28
CA THR A 12 -3.03 56.70 53.25
C THR A 12 -4.06 56.41 52.15
N GLU A 13 -4.88 57.38 51.76
CA GLU A 13 -5.87 57.23 50.69
C GLU A 13 -5.21 57.21 49.31
N ASP A 14 -4.16 58.01 49.12
CA ASP A 14 -3.37 58.05 47.88
C ASP A 14 -2.53 56.78 47.68
N GLU A 15 -1.89 56.24 48.74
CA GLU A 15 -1.20 54.94 48.67
C GLU A 15 -2.18 53.79 48.36
N ALA A 16 -3.36 53.82 48.97
CA ALA A 16 -4.41 52.84 48.68
C ALA A 16 -4.94 52.98 47.24
N ALA A 17 -4.99 54.19 46.69
CA ALA A 17 -5.37 54.43 45.30
C ALA A 17 -4.31 53.93 44.32
N ALA A 18 -3.03 54.16 44.61
CA ALA A 18 -1.91 53.64 43.84
C ALA A 18 -1.88 52.10 43.85
N ALA A 19 -2.12 51.46 44.99
CA ALA A 19 -2.22 50.01 45.09
C ALA A 19 -3.40 49.43 44.28
N ARG A 20 -4.55 50.11 44.27
CA ARG A 20 -5.71 49.73 43.45
C ARG A 20 -5.41 49.83 41.95
N LEU A 21 -4.72 50.89 41.53
CA LEU A 21 -4.30 51.06 40.13
C LEU A 21 -3.31 49.96 39.72
N ALA A 22 -2.30 49.67 40.53
CA ALA A 22 -1.34 48.60 40.23
C ALA A 22 -2.02 47.22 40.12
N LEU A 23 -2.95 46.90 41.04
CA LEU A 23 -3.74 45.67 40.94
C LEU A 23 -4.62 45.65 39.68
N GLN A 24 -5.20 46.80 39.30
CA GLN A 24 -6.03 46.89 38.11
C GLN A 24 -5.21 46.67 36.83
N GLU A 25 -4.02 47.26 36.74
CA GLU A 25 -3.09 47.03 35.64
C GLU A 25 -2.67 45.56 35.55
N GLU A 26 -2.41 44.91 36.69
CA GLU A 26 -2.12 43.48 36.74
C GLU A 26 -3.31 42.64 36.28
N CYS A 27 -4.54 42.97 36.72
CA CYS A 27 -5.76 42.30 36.27
C CYS A 27 -5.99 42.45 34.76
N ASP A 28 -5.74 43.64 34.21
CA ASP A 28 -5.90 43.92 32.78
C ASP A 28 -4.83 43.20 31.96
N SER A 29 -3.58 43.16 32.44
CA SER A 29 -2.49 42.38 31.84
C SER A 29 -2.83 40.88 31.80
N LEU A 30 -3.28 40.31 32.92
CA LEU A 30 -3.68 38.91 33.00
C LEU A 30 -4.88 38.60 32.09
N ARG A 31 -5.85 39.52 31.97
CA ARG A 31 -6.99 39.37 31.05
C ARG A 31 -6.51 39.27 29.60
N CYS A 32 -5.63 40.16 29.18
CA CYS A 32 -5.05 40.12 27.83
C CYS A 32 -4.30 38.82 27.56
N GLN A 33 -3.53 38.33 28.55
CA GLN A 33 -2.82 37.06 28.42
C GLN A 33 -3.78 35.86 28.28
N LEU A 34 -4.84 35.81 29.09
CA LEU A 34 -5.85 34.76 28.99
C LEU A 34 -6.58 34.78 27.64
N GLU A 35 -6.87 35.96 27.11
CA GLU A 35 -7.44 36.10 25.77
C GLU A 35 -6.49 35.61 24.68
N ALA A 36 -5.20 35.90 24.78
CA ALA A 36 -4.18 35.37 23.87
C ALA A 36 -4.11 33.84 23.91
N TYR A 37 -3.99 33.25 25.10
CA TYR A 37 -3.98 31.79 25.27
C TYR A 37 -5.27 31.13 24.79
N ARG A 38 -6.42 31.77 25.00
CA ARG A 38 -7.70 31.28 24.50
C ARG A 38 -7.73 31.27 22.97
N ASN A 39 -7.24 32.32 22.33
CA ASN A 39 -7.16 32.41 20.87
C ASN A 39 -6.21 31.36 20.30
N GLU A 40 -5.04 31.18 20.91
CA GLU A 40 -4.07 30.13 20.53
C GLU A 40 -4.68 28.74 20.66
N ALA A 41 -5.38 28.45 21.77
CA ALA A 41 -6.05 27.17 21.97
C ALA A 41 -7.15 26.92 20.93
N GLN A 42 -7.91 27.96 20.56
CA GLN A 42 -8.92 27.86 19.51
C GLN A 42 -8.29 27.59 18.14
N LEU A 43 -7.18 28.26 17.82
CA LEU A 43 -6.45 28.04 16.57
C LEU A 43 -5.91 26.61 16.49
N LEU A 44 -5.24 26.13 17.53
CA LEU A 44 -4.71 24.77 17.60
C LEU A 44 -5.81 23.72 17.44
N LYS A 45 -6.97 23.95 18.07
CA LYS A 45 -8.14 23.07 17.92
C LYS A 45 -8.65 23.03 16.47
N ALA A 46 -8.76 24.20 15.83
CA ALA A 46 -9.19 24.28 14.43
C ALA A 46 -8.21 23.57 13.49
N GLU A 47 -6.90 23.74 13.68
CA GLU A 47 -5.91 23.03 12.87
C GLU A 47 -5.95 21.52 13.10
N GLN A 48 -6.17 21.06 14.34
CA GLN A 48 -6.29 19.65 14.64
C GLN A 48 -7.53 19.04 13.96
N GLU A 49 -8.68 19.72 14.03
CA GLU A 49 -9.89 19.31 13.33
C GLU A 49 -9.68 19.24 11.80
N GLN A 50 -8.94 20.19 11.23
CA GLN A 50 -8.57 20.17 9.81
C GLN A 50 -7.67 18.98 9.46
N ARG A 51 -6.64 18.69 10.28
CA ARG A 51 -5.77 17.51 10.09
C ARG A 51 -6.56 16.21 10.19
N ASP A 52 -7.50 16.10 11.13
CA ASP A 52 -8.37 14.94 11.28
C ASP A 52 -9.33 14.76 10.10
N GLN A 53 -9.82 15.86 9.51
CA GLN A 53 -10.58 15.81 8.26
C GLN A 53 -9.72 15.30 7.10
N GLN A 54 -8.50 15.82 6.95
CA GLN A 54 -7.58 15.38 5.90
C GLN A 54 -7.19 13.90 6.05
N LEU A 55 -6.94 13.45 7.28
CA LEU A 55 -6.67 12.03 7.57
C LEU A 55 -7.85 11.14 7.18
N ARG A 56 -9.09 11.54 7.49
CA ARG A 56 -10.29 10.80 7.09
C ARG A 56 -10.43 10.67 5.58
N LEU A 57 -10.21 11.75 4.84
CA LEU A 57 -10.26 11.74 3.38
C LEU A 57 -9.18 10.82 2.79
N LEU A 58 -7.95 10.90 3.30
CA LEU A 58 -6.86 10.02 2.86
C LEU A 58 -7.14 8.55 3.16
N GLN A 59 -7.68 8.24 4.35
CA GLN A 59 -8.09 6.88 4.71
C GLN A 59 -9.18 6.36 3.77
N GLN A 60 -10.18 7.19 3.45
CA GLN A 60 -11.24 6.83 2.51
C GLN A 60 -10.68 6.59 1.10
N ALA A 61 -9.79 7.45 0.62
CA ALA A 61 -9.12 7.29 -0.68
C ALA A 61 -8.28 6.00 -0.72
N LEU A 62 -7.51 5.73 0.33
CA LEU A 62 -6.71 4.50 0.45
C LEU A 62 -7.60 3.25 0.42
N GLN A 63 -8.70 3.26 1.16
CA GLN A 63 -9.64 2.15 1.18
C GLN A 63 -10.29 1.94 -0.20
N GLY A 64 -10.63 3.04 -0.89
CA GLY A 64 -11.13 2.99 -2.27
C GLY A 64 -10.12 2.38 -3.24
N LEU A 65 -8.85 2.80 -3.17
CA LEU A 65 -7.77 2.24 -3.98
C LEU A 65 -7.50 0.76 -3.67
N GLN A 66 -7.55 0.35 -2.40
CA GLN A 66 -7.40 -1.06 -2.01
C GLN A 66 -8.55 -1.92 -2.55
N GLN A 67 -9.78 -1.43 -2.47
CA GLN A 67 -10.94 -2.12 -3.07
C GLN A 67 -10.82 -2.17 -4.59
N GLN A 68 -10.38 -1.08 -5.24
CA GLN A 68 -10.16 -1.07 -6.68
C GLN A 68 -9.10 -2.09 -7.08
N ARG A 69 -7.96 -2.12 -6.37
CA ARG A 69 -6.91 -3.11 -6.61
C ARG A 69 -7.42 -4.54 -6.41
N ALA A 70 -8.24 -4.79 -5.39
CA ALA A 70 -8.83 -6.12 -5.17
C ALA A 70 -9.79 -6.51 -6.30
N ARG A 71 -10.59 -5.55 -6.81
CA ARG A 71 -11.43 -5.76 -8.00
C ARG A 71 -10.59 -5.98 -9.24
N ASP A 72 -9.52 -5.21 -9.45
CA ASP A 72 -8.63 -5.37 -10.60
C ASP A 72 -7.92 -6.73 -10.54
N ILE A 73 -7.53 -7.21 -9.36
CA ILE A 73 -7.02 -8.58 -9.17
C ILE A 73 -8.10 -9.61 -9.52
N GLN A 74 -9.34 -9.42 -9.05
CA GLN A 74 -10.45 -10.34 -9.34
C GLN A 74 -10.88 -10.32 -10.82
N GLU A 75 -10.81 -9.16 -11.48
CA GLU A 75 -11.07 -9.01 -12.90
C GLU A 75 -9.90 -9.55 -13.72
N MET A 76 -8.64 -9.39 -13.28
CA MET A 76 -7.48 -10.10 -13.84
C MET A 76 -7.63 -11.63 -13.70
N GLU A 77 -8.13 -12.12 -12.56
CA GLU A 77 -8.54 -13.51 -12.34
C GLU A 77 -9.74 -13.93 -13.22
N LYS A 78 -10.36 -13.01 -13.95
CA LYS A 78 -11.47 -13.30 -14.86
C LYS A 78 -11.07 -13.10 -16.33
N THR A 79 -10.10 -12.23 -16.61
CA THR A 79 -9.70 -11.86 -17.98
C THR A 79 -8.45 -12.56 -18.51
N ASP A 80 -7.50 -13.03 -17.68
CA ASP A 80 -6.56 -14.07 -18.12
C ASP A 80 -5.82 -14.67 -16.91
N VAL A 81 -6.40 -15.73 -16.37
CA VAL A 81 -5.96 -16.52 -15.21
C VAL A 81 -4.77 -17.43 -15.57
N ALA A 82 -4.11 -17.19 -16.71
CA ALA A 82 -2.96 -17.95 -17.17
C ALA A 82 -1.69 -17.73 -16.33
N SER A 83 -1.53 -16.57 -15.69
CA SER A 83 -0.26 -16.19 -15.04
C SER A 83 -0.16 -16.47 -13.54
N VAL A 84 -1.27 -16.62 -12.81
CA VAL A 84 -1.28 -16.91 -11.36
C VAL A 84 -1.55 -18.39 -11.05
N VAL A 85 -2.05 -19.17 -12.02
CA VAL A 85 -2.27 -20.64 -11.90
C VAL A 85 -0.95 -21.41 -12.09
N LEU A 86 0.15 -20.85 -11.58
CA LEU A 86 1.34 -21.60 -11.18
C LEU A 86 1.20 -21.97 -9.71
N SER A 87 0.08 -22.59 -9.33
CA SER A 87 0.00 -23.45 -8.16
C SER A 87 0.80 -24.73 -8.46
N SER A 88 2.12 -24.58 -8.31
CA SER A 88 3.15 -25.52 -7.86
C SER A 88 3.24 -26.98 -8.29
N SER A 89 2.42 -27.56 -9.18
CA SER A 89 2.65 -28.96 -9.56
C SER A 89 3.14 -29.18 -10.99
N CYS A 90 2.45 -28.68 -12.02
CA CYS A 90 2.72 -29.14 -13.39
C CYS A 90 3.34 -28.15 -14.37
N PRO A 91 2.74 -26.96 -14.64
CA PRO A 91 3.33 -26.05 -15.62
C PRO A 91 4.68 -25.49 -15.15
N GLY A 92 4.83 -25.23 -13.84
CA GLY A 92 6.11 -24.81 -13.26
C GLY A 92 7.18 -25.91 -13.26
N LEU A 93 6.77 -27.18 -13.17
CA LEU A 93 7.67 -28.32 -13.19
C LEU A 93 8.18 -28.62 -14.60
N VAL A 94 7.29 -28.60 -15.59
CA VAL A 94 7.64 -28.66 -17.02
C VAL A 94 8.51 -27.48 -17.41
N SER A 95 8.17 -26.28 -16.93
CA SER A 95 8.97 -25.07 -17.13
C SER A 95 10.39 -25.24 -16.55
N MET A 96 10.54 -25.57 -15.27
CA MET A 96 11.85 -25.74 -14.64
C MET A 96 12.69 -26.84 -15.30
N PHE A 97 12.06 -27.91 -15.75
CA PHE A 97 12.74 -28.94 -16.54
C PHE A 97 13.26 -28.37 -17.87
N LEU A 98 12.41 -27.73 -18.66
CA LEU A 98 12.79 -27.19 -19.96
C LEU A 98 13.82 -26.06 -19.87
N HIS A 99 13.86 -25.31 -18.77
CA HIS A 99 14.94 -24.35 -18.52
C HIS A 99 16.33 -25.00 -18.43
N LEU A 100 16.40 -26.25 -17.94
CA LEU A 100 17.64 -27.02 -17.85
C LEU A 100 17.97 -27.77 -19.16
N HIS A 101 17.04 -27.76 -20.13
CA HIS A 101 17.17 -28.41 -21.43
C HIS A 101 17.00 -27.40 -22.58
N PRO A 102 18.06 -26.64 -22.95
CA PRO A 102 18.00 -25.62 -24.01
C PRO A 102 17.54 -26.16 -25.37
N ASP A 103 17.84 -27.42 -25.66
CA ASP A 103 17.44 -28.10 -26.90
C ASP A 103 15.97 -28.54 -26.90
N GLY A 104 15.29 -28.42 -25.75
CA GLY A 104 13.92 -28.87 -25.54
C GLY A 104 13.83 -30.37 -25.24
N ALA A 105 12.59 -30.86 -25.15
CA ALA A 105 12.31 -32.26 -24.86
C ALA A 105 11.07 -32.77 -25.60
N SER A 106 11.04 -34.08 -25.88
CA SER A 106 9.86 -34.74 -26.44
C SER A 106 8.75 -34.83 -25.38
N LEU A 107 7.51 -34.97 -25.85
CA LEU A 107 6.35 -35.15 -24.98
C LEU A 107 6.52 -36.36 -24.05
N ASP A 108 7.02 -37.48 -24.56
CA ASP A 108 7.25 -38.70 -23.77
C ASP A 108 8.24 -38.47 -22.64
N TYR A 109 9.28 -37.67 -22.88
CA TYR A 109 10.28 -37.38 -21.86
C TYR A 109 9.76 -36.42 -20.79
N LEU A 110 9.04 -35.39 -21.21
CA LEU A 110 8.36 -34.47 -20.30
C LEU A 110 7.34 -35.21 -19.42
N TRP A 111 6.53 -36.07 -20.03
CA TRP A 111 5.57 -36.88 -19.30
C TRP A 111 6.27 -37.81 -18.30
N SER A 112 7.36 -38.49 -18.68
CA SER A 112 8.12 -39.33 -17.76
C SER A 112 8.63 -38.56 -16.53
N TYR A 113 9.08 -37.32 -16.73
CA TYR A 113 9.50 -36.44 -15.63
C TYR A 113 8.32 -36.00 -14.74
N VAL A 114 7.21 -35.57 -15.34
CA VAL A 114 6.00 -35.13 -14.62
C VAL A 114 5.38 -36.28 -13.84
N HIS A 115 5.29 -37.46 -14.44
CA HIS A 115 4.70 -38.67 -13.86
C HIS A 115 5.41 -39.11 -12.57
N THR A 116 6.69 -38.77 -12.42
CA THR A 116 7.46 -39.05 -11.19
C THR A 116 6.92 -38.27 -9.98
N ARG A 117 6.34 -37.08 -10.21
CA ARG A 117 5.78 -36.24 -9.14
C ARG A 117 4.26 -36.29 -9.06
N GLU A 118 3.62 -36.44 -10.21
CA GLU A 118 2.16 -36.47 -10.32
C GLU A 118 1.74 -37.66 -11.21
N PRO A 119 1.65 -38.87 -10.63
CA PRO A 119 1.40 -40.10 -11.40
C PRO A 119 -0.03 -40.18 -11.96
N ALA A 120 -0.93 -39.30 -11.52
CA ALA A 120 -2.30 -39.22 -12.03
C ALA A 120 -2.39 -38.66 -13.46
N LEU A 121 -1.36 -37.96 -13.93
CA LEU A 121 -1.39 -37.29 -15.23
C LEU A 121 -1.05 -38.22 -16.39
N GLN A 122 -1.91 -38.17 -17.40
CA GLN A 122 -1.71 -38.87 -18.66
C GLN A 122 -0.86 -38.04 -19.62
N PRO A 123 -0.21 -38.67 -20.63
CA PRO A 123 0.54 -37.95 -21.65
C PRO A 123 -0.29 -36.88 -22.38
N CYS A 124 -1.59 -37.17 -22.62
CA CYS A 124 -2.51 -36.23 -23.24
C CYS A 124 -2.75 -34.98 -22.38
N ASP A 125 -2.76 -35.10 -21.06
CA ASP A 125 -2.93 -33.95 -20.17
C ASP A 125 -1.72 -33.01 -20.24
N VAL A 126 -0.52 -33.58 -20.34
CA VAL A 126 0.74 -32.83 -20.50
C VAL A 126 0.77 -32.12 -21.85
N GLU A 127 0.34 -32.79 -22.93
CA GLU A 127 0.27 -32.19 -24.27
C GLU A 127 -0.74 -31.05 -24.33
N VAL A 128 -1.93 -31.24 -23.74
CA VAL A 128 -2.96 -30.18 -23.65
C VAL A 128 -2.44 -28.99 -22.84
N LEU A 129 -1.71 -29.23 -21.75
CA LEU A 129 -1.09 -28.17 -20.96
C LEU A 129 -0.05 -27.38 -21.76
N LEU A 130 0.86 -28.07 -22.46
CA LEU A 130 1.87 -27.43 -23.29
C LEU A 130 1.24 -26.60 -24.42
N SER A 131 0.22 -27.18 -25.08
CA SER A 131 -0.51 -26.54 -26.17
C SER A 131 -1.35 -25.34 -25.73
N LYS A 132 -1.73 -25.26 -24.45
CA LYS A 132 -2.45 -24.10 -23.87
C LYS A 132 -1.57 -22.86 -23.77
N PHE A 133 -0.25 -23.00 -23.71
CA PHE A 133 0.68 -21.88 -23.57
C PHE A 133 1.76 -21.90 -24.67
N PRO A 134 1.39 -21.72 -25.95
CA PRO A 134 2.32 -21.86 -27.08
C PRO A 134 3.45 -20.82 -27.08
N THR A 135 3.28 -19.69 -26.39
CA THR A 135 4.32 -18.67 -26.20
C THR A 135 5.34 -19.06 -25.13
N LEU A 136 4.90 -19.71 -24.05
CA LEU A 136 5.79 -20.22 -22.98
C LEU A 136 6.44 -21.55 -23.36
N PHE A 137 5.71 -22.39 -24.11
CA PHE A 137 6.15 -23.69 -24.56
C PHE A 137 6.01 -23.82 -26.07
N PRO A 138 6.90 -23.22 -26.87
CA PRO A 138 6.90 -23.42 -28.30
C PRO A 138 7.24 -24.88 -28.66
N LEU A 139 6.48 -25.46 -29.58
CA LEU A 139 6.78 -26.74 -30.21
C LEU A 139 7.67 -26.51 -31.44
N GLU A 140 8.92 -26.92 -31.36
CA GLU A 140 9.81 -26.97 -32.51
C GLU A 140 9.69 -28.34 -33.21
N VAL A 141 9.51 -28.28 -34.52
CA VAL A 141 9.50 -29.46 -35.39
C VAL A 141 10.70 -29.36 -36.33
N THR A 142 11.64 -30.29 -36.20
CA THR A 142 12.87 -30.33 -37.02
C THR A 142 12.93 -31.64 -37.81
N GLY A 143 13.52 -31.60 -39.01
CA GLY A 143 13.68 -32.78 -39.88
C GLY A 143 12.51 -32.98 -40.86
N VAL A 144 12.60 -34.05 -41.67
CA VAL A 144 11.61 -34.38 -42.71
C VAL A 144 11.35 -35.89 -42.75
N GLY A 145 10.07 -36.28 -42.87
CA GLY A 145 9.67 -37.68 -43.00
C GLY A 145 10.03 -38.51 -41.76
N ALA A 146 10.83 -39.56 -41.94
CA ALA A 146 11.25 -40.46 -40.86
C ALA A 146 12.21 -39.83 -39.83
N THR A 147 12.76 -38.64 -40.12
CA THR A 147 13.66 -37.89 -39.22
C THR A 147 12.96 -36.76 -38.49
N LEU A 148 11.62 -36.72 -38.53
CA LEU A 148 10.85 -35.66 -37.90
C LEU A 148 10.92 -35.78 -36.38
N GLU A 149 11.43 -34.74 -35.73
CA GLU A 149 11.57 -34.63 -34.29
C GLU A 149 10.66 -33.51 -33.78
N ARG A 150 9.91 -33.80 -32.71
CA ARG A 150 9.03 -32.84 -32.02
C ARG A 150 9.60 -32.55 -30.65
N ARG A 151 10.01 -31.30 -30.41
CA ARG A 151 10.58 -30.87 -29.13
C ARG A 151 9.88 -29.63 -28.63
N TRP A 152 9.37 -29.71 -27.41
CA TRP A 152 8.86 -28.56 -26.67
C TRP A 152 10.02 -27.85 -26.01
N LYS A 153 10.10 -26.52 -26.13
CA LYS A 153 11.13 -25.68 -25.50
C LYS A 153 10.53 -24.73 -24.49
N PHE A 154 11.38 -24.11 -23.67
CA PHE A 154 10.96 -22.98 -22.84
C PHE A 154 11.19 -21.66 -23.60
N GLY A 155 10.10 -20.97 -23.92
CA GLY A 155 10.12 -19.72 -24.71
C GLY A 155 10.36 -18.45 -23.91
N GLY A 156 10.32 -18.51 -22.57
CA GLY A 156 10.43 -17.33 -21.71
C GLY A 156 9.27 -16.34 -21.88
N PHE A 157 9.35 -15.20 -21.18
CA PHE A 157 8.45 -14.07 -21.41
C PHE A 157 9.02 -13.21 -22.56
N ALA A 158 8.96 -13.72 -23.79
CA ALA A 158 9.24 -12.87 -24.94
C ALA A 158 8.06 -11.88 -25.13
N PRO A 159 8.30 -10.57 -25.25
CA PRO A 159 7.24 -9.63 -25.58
C PRO A 159 6.70 -9.97 -26.98
N SER A 160 5.39 -10.13 -27.11
CA SER A 160 4.75 -10.18 -28.42
C SER A 160 4.93 -8.81 -29.07
N LEU A 161 5.80 -8.72 -30.07
CA LEU A 161 5.90 -7.58 -30.99
C LEU A 161 4.74 -7.59 -31.98
#